data_AF-A0A6M3IN23-F1
#
_entry.id   AF-A0A6M3IN23-F1
#
_cell.length_a   1.000
_cell.length_b   1.000
_cell.length_c   1.000
_cell.angle_alpha   90.00
_cell.angle_beta   90.00
_cell.angle_gamma   90.00
#
_symmetry.space_group_name_H-M   'P 1'
#
loop_
_entity.id
_entity.type
_entity.pdbx_description
1 polymer ?
#
loop_
_entity_poly.entity_id
_entity_poly.type
_entity_poly.pdbx_seq_one_letter_code
_entity_poly.pdbx_strand_id
1 'polypeptide(L)'
;MNIKDKLTGMKIQRADGVQCEITPVMAEKIIKEFHDNGWEDLKIIEDLRDWRREGSLESEEVSHFLKVKLLCPNAKLPTRAHEGDAGLDLYTPDSIYIKGETTKIPMGIAVEIPRGYYGRIVPRSSTDNLIIQEGIIDSGYRGEIFIKARTIRGNDCHFLNNCCVAQLIITPYYFMQPVQAFELPESERGERGDGSSGK
;
A
#
# COMPACT_ATOMS: atom_id res chain seq x y z
N MET A 1 -15.31 -25.03 31.78
CA MET A 1 -15.48 -23.57 31.94
C MET A 1 -15.89 -23.01 30.59
N ASN A 2 -17.06 -22.38 30.50
CA ASN A 2 -17.63 -21.88 29.23
C ASN A 2 -16.74 -20.74 28.70
N ILE A 3 -16.66 -20.56 27.37
CA ILE A 3 -15.94 -19.44 26.75
C ILE A 3 -16.38 -18.09 27.33
N LYS A 4 -17.66 -17.90 27.62
CA LYS A 4 -18.17 -16.67 28.25
C LYS A 4 -17.49 -16.37 29.59
N ASP A 5 -17.27 -17.38 30.42
CA ASP A 5 -16.60 -17.25 31.72
C ASP A 5 -15.11 -16.97 31.57
N LYS A 6 -14.49 -17.44 30.48
CA LYS A 6 -13.08 -17.17 30.16
C LYS A 6 -12.88 -15.74 29.66
N LEU A 7 -13.85 -15.20 28.92
CA LEU A 7 -13.79 -13.85 28.35
C LEU A 7 -14.16 -12.77 29.37
N THR A 8 -15.15 -13.03 30.22
CA THR A 8 -15.59 -12.09 31.23
C THR A 8 -14.44 -11.74 32.18
N GLY A 9 -14.18 -10.46 32.35
CA GLY A 9 -13.07 -9.97 33.20
C GLY A 9 -11.73 -9.82 32.49
N MET A 10 -11.64 -10.17 31.20
CA MET A 10 -10.43 -9.89 30.42
C MET A 10 -10.29 -8.38 30.19
N LYS A 11 -9.08 -7.85 30.43
CA LYS A 11 -8.73 -6.46 30.12
C LYS A 11 -8.38 -6.34 28.64
N ILE A 12 -8.99 -5.37 28.00
CA ILE A 12 -8.96 -5.13 26.57
C ILE A 12 -8.69 -3.65 26.28
N GLN A 13 -8.00 -3.32 25.19
CA GLN A 13 -7.77 -1.93 24.77
C GLN A 13 -8.65 -1.59 23.57
N ARG A 14 -9.62 -0.70 23.74
CA ARG A 14 -10.49 -0.28 22.64
C ARG A 14 -9.67 0.47 21.57
N ALA A 15 -10.20 0.55 20.35
CA ALA A 15 -9.56 1.24 19.22
C ALA A 15 -9.24 2.72 19.49
N ASP A 16 -9.91 3.36 20.46
CA ASP A 16 -9.64 4.73 20.94
C ASP A 16 -8.49 4.80 21.98
N GLY A 17 -7.83 3.68 22.25
CA GLY A 17 -6.74 3.55 23.21
C GLY A 17 -7.20 3.34 24.66
N VAL A 18 -8.50 3.38 24.96
CA VAL A 18 -9.03 3.24 26.33
C VAL A 18 -9.00 1.77 26.76
N GLN A 19 -8.39 1.49 27.92
CA GLN A 19 -8.50 0.17 28.52
C GLN A 19 -9.87 -0.03 29.16
N CYS A 20 -10.53 -1.15 28.85
CA CYS A 20 -11.77 -1.57 29.50
C CYS A 20 -11.75 -3.08 29.79
N GLU A 21 -12.73 -3.55 30.54
CA GLU A 21 -12.87 -4.94 30.93
C GLU A 21 -14.08 -5.55 30.21
N ILE A 22 -13.94 -6.77 29.67
CA ILE A 22 -15.05 -7.46 29.00
C ILE A 22 -16.12 -7.80 30.05
N THR A 23 -17.28 -7.19 29.91
CA THR A 23 -18.46 -7.53 30.71
C THR A 23 -19.13 -8.81 30.18
N PRO A 24 -19.97 -9.50 30.98
CA PRO A 24 -20.69 -10.69 30.52
C PRO A 24 -21.51 -10.47 29.25
N VAL A 25 -22.09 -9.28 29.08
CA VAL A 25 -22.88 -8.90 27.90
C VAL A 25 -21.99 -8.67 26.68
N MET A 26 -20.79 -8.11 26.88
CA MET A 26 -19.80 -7.97 25.80
C MET A 26 -19.26 -9.33 25.36
N ALA A 27 -19.00 -10.24 26.30
CA ALA A 27 -18.56 -11.59 26.00
C ALA A 27 -19.56 -12.32 25.09
N GLU A 28 -20.87 -12.22 25.35
CA GLU A 28 -21.90 -12.83 24.50
C GLU A 28 -21.92 -12.25 23.09
N LYS A 29 -21.77 -10.93 22.94
CA LYS A 29 -21.71 -10.28 21.63
C LYS A 29 -20.48 -10.72 20.83
N ILE A 30 -19.32 -10.77 21.48
CA ILE A 30 -18.06 -11.23 20.88
C ILE A 30 -18.20 -12.67 20.40
N ILE A 31 -18.67 -13.57 21.26
CA ILE A 31 -18.83 -14.99 20.90
C ILE A 31 -19.75 -15.14 19.69
N LYS A 32 -20.90 -14.44 19.71
CA LYS A 32 -21.86 -14.49 18.60
C LYS A 32 -21.24 -13.99 17.29
N GLU A 33 -20.57 -12.85 17.31
CA GLU A 33 -19.96 -12.25 16.12
C GLU A 33 -18.87 -13.15 15.52
N PHE A 34 -18.04 -13.78 16.35
CA PHE A 34 -17.01 -14.70 15.88
C PHE A 34 -17.60 -16.01 15.34
N HIS A 35 -18.64 -16.55 15.98
CA HIS A 35 -19.37 -17.72 15.47
C HIS A 35 -20.05 -17.43 14.13
N ASP A 36 -20.69 -16.27 13.97
CA ASP A 36 -21.30 -15.84 12.71
C ASP A 36 -20.28 -15.75 11.55
N ASN A 37 -18.99 -15.55 11.89
CA ASN A 37 -17.86 -15.55 10.95
C ASN A 37 -17.12 -16.90 10.85
N GLY A 38 -17.67 -17.97 11.44
CA GLY A 38 -17.14 -19.34 11.32
C GLY A 38 -15.98 -19.71 12.27
N TRP A 39 -15.78 -18.95 13.34
CA TRP A 39 -14.70 -19.20 14.31
C TRP A 39 -15.13 -20.16 15.42
N GLU A 40 -14.22 -21.02 15.85
CA GLU A 40 -14.41 -21.94 16.99
C GLU A 40 -13.93 -21.30 18.30
N ASP A 41 -14.53 -21.67 19.43
CA ASP A 41 -14.28 -21.11 20.77
C ASP A 41 -12.80 -21.01 21.17
N LEU A 42 -11.98 -22.00 20.83
CA LEU A 42 -10.55 -22.00 21.15
C LEU A 42 -9.79 -20.91 20.39
N LYS A 43 -10.13 -20.70 19.10
CA LYS A 43 -9.50 -19.68 18.27
C LYS A 43 -9.85 -18.27 18.73
N ILE A 44 -11.07 -18.05 19.23
CA ILE A 44 -11.50 -16.77 19.83
C ILE A 44 -10.60 -16.41 21.02
N ILE A 45 -10.25 -17.38 21.86
CA ILE A 45 -9.41 -17.15 23.04
C ILE A 45 -7.94 -16.91 22.66
N GLU A 46 -7.44 -17.61 21.65
CA GLU A 46 -6.07 -17.42 21.14
C GLU A 46 -5.91 -16.04 20.51
N ASP A 47 -6.83 -15.66 19.63
CA ASP A 47 -6.86 -14.36 18.95
C ASP A 47 -6.90 -13.18 19.95
N LEU A 48 -7.77 -13.27 20.96
CA LEU A 48 -7.86 -12.24 22.01
C LEU A 48 -6.64 -12.20 22.96
N ARG A 49 -5.86 -13.28 23.04
CA ARG A 49 -4.61 -13.32 23.81
C ARG A 49 -3.44 -12.76 23.01
N ASP A 50 -3.39 -13.00 21.72
CA ASP A 50 -2.40 -12.41 20.83
C ASP A 50 -2.61 -10.89 20.76
N TRP A 51 -3.86 -10.45 20.73
CA TRP A 51 -4.25 -9.05 20.90
C TRP A 51 -3.80 -8.41 22.23
N ARG A 52 -3.55 -9.20 23.29
CA ARG A 52 -2.98 -8.72 24.57
C ARG A 52 -1.45 -8.63 24.56
N ARG A 53 -0.76 -9.44 23.75
CA ARG A 53 0.71 -9.38 23.63
C ARG A 53 1.16 -8.28 22.68
N GLU A 54 0.32 -7.95 21.71
CA GLU A 54 0.59 -6.91 20.72
C GLU A 54 0.02 -5.56 21.20
N GLY A 55 0.55 -5.09 22.33
CA GLY A 55 0.49 -3.66 22.62
C GLY A 55 1.29 -2.91 21.56
N SER A 56 0.57 -2.30 20.61
CA SER A 56 1.05 -1.48 19.48
C SER A 56 1.69 -2.23 18.30
N LEU A 57 0.85 -2.71 17.39
CA LEU A 57 0.87 -2.30 15.98
C LEU A 57 -0.57 -2.37 15.45
N GLU A 58 -0.96 -1.31 14.76
CA GLU A 58 -2.30 -0.99 14.30
C GLU A 58 -2.90 -2.12 13.43
N SER A 59 -3.94 -2.82 13.89
CA SER A 59 -4.92 -3.41 12.97
C SER A 59 -6.00 -2.38 12.66
N GLU A 60 -5.60 -1.32 11.96
CA GLU A 60 -6.55 -0.72 11.03
C GLU A 60 -6.97 -1.85 10.09
N GLU A 61 -8.25 -2.22 10.05
CA GLU A 61 -8.77 -2.98 8.91
C GLU A 61 -8.26 -2.26 7.66
N VAL A 62 -7.36 -2.89 6.90
CA VAL A 62 -6.82 -2.28 5.69
C VAL A 62 -8.02 -2.08 4.78
N SER A 63 -8.48 -0.84 4.69
CA SER A 63 -9.51 -0.49 3.75
C SER A 63 -9.02 -0.89 2.37
N HIS A 64 -9.74 -1.81 1.72
CA HIS A 64 -9.45 -2.21 0.33
C HIS A 64 -9.69 -1.06 -0.67
N PHE A 65 -10.07 0.13 -0.18
CA PHE A 65 -10.30 1.33 -0.95
C PHE A 65 -9.09 2.27 -0.86
N LEU A 66 -8.50 2.56 -2.02
CA LEU A 66 -7.57 3.68 -2.15
C LEU A 66 -8.38 4.98 -2.23
N LYS A 67 -8.27 5.87 -1.24
CA LYS A 67 -8.92 7.19 -1.33
C LYS A 67 -8.10 8.08 -2.27
N VAL A 68 -8.80 8.72 -3.21
CA VAL A 68 -8.21 9.60 -4.21
C VAL A 68 -8.92 10.95 -4.19
N LYS A 69 -8.16 12.03 -4.12
CA LYS A 69 -8.64 13.40 -4.26
C LYS A 69 -8.29 13.92 -5.65
N LEU A 70 -9.28 14.32 -6.42
CA LEU A 70 -9.09 15.07 -7.66
C LEU A 70 -8.73 16.52 -7.32
N LEU A 71 -7.67 17.04 -7.93
CA LEU A 71 -7.10 18.36 -7.66
C LEU A 71 -7.49 19.42 -8.70
N CYS A 72 -7.99 18.99 -9.86
CA CYS A 72 -8.50 19.87 -10.91
C CYS A 72 -9.72 19.26 -11.62
N PRO A 73 -10.54 20.06 -12.33
CA PRO A 73 -11.77 19.57 -12.99
C PRO A 73 -11.52 18.51 -14.06
N ASN A 74 -10.36 18.54 -14.70
CA ASN A 74 -10.00 17.62 -15.79
C ASN A 74 -9.32 16.33 -15.28
N ALA A 75 -9.05 16.22 -13.97
CA ALA A 75 -8.44 15.02 -13.41
C ALA A 75 -9.40 13.83 -13.43
N LYS A 76 -8.85 12.64 -13.64
CA LYS A 76 -9.60 11.39 -13.69
C LYS A 76 -9.15 10.45 -12.58
N LEU A 77 -10.10 9.71 -11.99
CA LEU A 77 -9.78 8.64 -11.07
C LEU A 77 -8.92 7.56 -11.77
N PRO A 78 -7.89 7.02 -11.10
CA PRO A 78 -7.16 5.86 -11.59
C PRO A 78 -8.10 4.66 -11.75
N THR A 79 -7.86 3.82 -12.77
CA THR A 79 -8.70 2.65 -13.04
C THR A 79 -7.85 1.42 -13.35
N ARG A 80 -8.40 0.23 -13.09
CA ARG A 80 -7.84 -1.02 -13.65
C ARG A 80 -8.39 -1.23 -15.06
N ALA A 81 -7.56 -1.67 -15.99
CA ALA A 81 -8.02 -1.96 -17.35
C ALA A 81 -8.78 -3.28 -17.40
N HIS A 82 -8.31 -4.29 -16.66
CA HIS A 82 -8.91 -5.60 -16.53
C HIS A 82 -9.04 -6.03 -15.07
N GLU A 83 -9.95 -6.97 -14.83
CA GLU A 83 -10.04 -7.65 -13.55
C GLU A 83 -8.73 -8.41 -13.26
N GLY A 84 -8.17 -8.21 -12.06
CA GLY A 84 -6.91 -8.84 -11.66
C GLY A 84 -5.64 -8.07 -12.04
N ASP A 85 -5.72 -6.99 -12.84
CA ASP A 85 -4.55 -6.15 -13.12
C ASP A 85 -3.98 -5.58 -11.82
N ALA A 86 -2.66 -5.65 -11.62
CA ALA A 86 -2.02 -5.14 -10.42
C ALA A 86 -2.03 -3.60 -10.34
N GLY A 87 -1.87 -2.93 -11.48
CA GLY A 87 -1.73 -1.48 -11.57
C GLY A 87 -3.06 -0.74 -11.75
N LEU A 88 -3.09 0.49 -11.25
CA LEU A 88 -4.09 1.50 -11.55
C LEU A 88 -3.53 2.46 -12.58
N ASP A 89 -4.13 2.50 -13.77
CA ASP A 89 -3.74 3.42 -14.85
C ASP A 89 -3.88 4.88 -14.39
N LEU A 90 -2.85 5.69 -14.65
CA LEU A 90 -2.77 7.10 -14.29
C LEU A 90 -2.91 8.00 -15.51
N TYR A 91 -3.79 8.99 -15.40
CA TYR A 91 -4.20 9.86 -16.50
C TYR A 91 -3.71 11.29 -16.29
N THR A 92 -3.17 11.91 -17.34
CA THR A 92 -2.84 13.35 -17.32
C THR A 92 -4.10 14.18 -17.55
N PRO A 93 -4.40 15.22 -16.74
CA PRO A 93 -5.57 16.06 -16.93
C PRO A 93 -5.47 16.95 -18.18
N ASP A 94 -4.24 17.32 -18.57
CA ASP A 94 -3.95 18.21 -19.68
C ASP A 94 -3.12 17.51 -20.75
N SER A 95 -3.13 18.04 -21.98
CA SER A 95 -2.26 17.56 -23.05
C SER A 95 -0.79 17.87 -22.75
N ILE A 96 0.09 16.91 -22.99
CA ILE A 96 1.51 16.97 -22.60
C ILE A 96 2.39 16.73 -23.82
N TYR A 97 3.40 17.57 -23.99
CA TYR A 97 4.43 17.42 -25.01
C TYR A 97 5.77 17.11 -24.33
N ILE A 98 6.37 15.97 -24.68
CA ILE A 98 7.67 15.54 -24.16
C ILE A 98 8.69 15.63 -25.30
N LYS A 99 9.71 16.47 -25.13
CA LYS A 99 10.72 16.80 -26.16
C LYS A 99 12.13 16.46 -25.73
N GLY A 100 12.48 15.17 -25.72
CA GLY A 100 13.82 14.65 -25.42
C GLY A 100 14.29 14.77 -23.96
N GLU A 101 13.98 15.88 -23.29
CA GLU A 101 14.26 16.11 -21.88
C GLU A 101 13.20 15.49 -20.96
N THR A 102 13.59 15.31 -19.69
CA THR A 102 12.68 14.81 -18.66
C THR A 102 11.59 15.82 -18.36
N THR A 103 10.36 15.45 -18.66
CA THR A 103 9.16 16.24 -18.36
C THR A 103 8.53 15.72 -17.07
N LYS A 104 8.17 16.63 -16.16
CA LYS A 104 7.39 16.33 -14.96
C LYS A 104 5.91 16.55 -15.28
N ILE A 105 5.15 15.47 -15.29
CA ILE A 105 3.78 15.41 -15.77
C ILE A 105 2.83 15.34 -14.58
N PRO A 106 1.97 16.35 -14.35
CA PRO A 106 0.95 16.33 -13.30
C PRO A 106 -0.12 15.29 -13.62
N MET A 107 -0.54 14.49 -12.64
CA MET A 107 -1.68 13.57 -12.79
C MET A 107 -3.00 14.17 -12.27
N GLY A 108 -2.97 15.35 -11.64
CA GLY A 108 -4.16 16.01 -11.12
C GLY A 108 -4.81 15.30 -9.93
N ILE A 109 -4.10 14.37 -9.27
CA ILE A 109 -4.62 13.57 -8.17
C ILE A 109 -3.68 13.54 -6.96
N ALA A 110 -4.24 13.41 -5.77
CA ALA A 110 -3.56 13.02 -4.54
C ALA A 110 -4.19 11.74 -3.98
N VAL A 111 -3.44 10.94 -3.22
CA VAL A 111 -3.90 9.65 -2.70
C VAL A 111 -3.63 9.52 -1.21
N GLU A 112 -4.45 8.72 -0.53
CA GLU A 112 -4.22 8.26 0.84
C GLU A 112 -3.90 6.77 0.79
N ILE A 113 -2.61 6.44 0.83
CA ILE A 113 -2.14 5.04 0.87
C ILE A 113 -2.06 4.59 2.33
N PRO A 114 -2.63 3.44 2.70
CA PRO A 114 -2.54 2.91 4.06
C PRO A 114 -1.10 2.69 4.52
N ARG A 115 -0.85 2.79 5.84
CA ARG A 115 0.44 2.40 6.41
C ARG A 115 0.74 0.94 6.13
N GLY A 116 2.02 0.60 6.00
CA GLY A 116 2.46 -0.73 5.55
C GLY A 116 2.41 -0.93 4.04
N TYR A 117 1.91 0.06 3.28
CA TYR A 117 1.93 0.08 1.82
C TYR A 117 2.58 1.36 1.28
N TYR A 118 3.15 1.26 0.08
CA TYR A 118 3.57 2.40 -0.72
C TYR A 118 3.01 2.26 -2.13
N GLY A 119 2.92 3.38 -2.84
CA GLY A 119 2.54 3.40 -4.24
C GLY A 119 3.77 3.37 -5.11
N ARG A 120 3.92 2.34 -5.95
CA ARG A 120 4.98 2.26 -6.94
C ARG A 120 4.46 2.77 -8.29
N ILE A 121 5.06 3.83 -8.80
CA ILE A 121 4.84 4.28 -10.18
C ILE A 121 5.72 3.43 -11.09
N VAL A 122 5.11 2.75 -12.07
CA VAL A 122 5.82 1.94 -13.06
C VAL A 122 5.33 2.23 -14.48
N PRO A 123 6.17 1.99 -15.51
CA PRO A 123 5.73 2.07 -16.90
C PRO A 123 4.64 1.02 -17.20
N ARG A 124 3.85 1.29 -18.25
CA ARG A 124 2.95 0.30 -18.87
C ARG A 124 3.72 -0.43 -19.96
N SER A 125 3.36 -1.69 -20.24
CA SER A 125 3.96 -2.44 -21.34
C SER A 125 3.79 -1.75 -22.70
N SER A 126 2.70 -1.00 -22.87
CA SER A 126 2.40 -0.21 -24.06
C SER A 126 3.14 1.14 -24.14
N THR A 127 3.87 1.54 -23.10
CA THR A 127 4.59 2.83 -23.05
C THR A 127 6.06 2.62 -23.41
N ASP A 128 6.30 1.93 -24.52
CA ASP A 128 7.61 1.50 -25.02
C ASP A 128 8.49 2.65 -25.54
N ASN A 129 7.87 3.75 -25.94
CA ASN A 129 8.55 4.91 -26.52
C ASN A 129 9.03 5.93 -25.46
N LEU A 130 8.74 5.70 -24.17
CA LEU A 130 9.20 6.54 -23.07
C LEU A 130 10.08 5.78 -22.09
N ILE A 131 10.98 6.54 -21.47
CA ILE A 131 11.62 6.15 -20.21
C ILE A 131 10.89 6.87 -19.11
N ILE A 132 10.14 6.11 -18.32
CA ILE A 132 9.46 6.57 -17.11
C ILE A 132 10.39 6.29 -15.93
N GLN A 133 10.68 7.34 -15.15
CA GLN A 133 11.36 7.16 -13.88
C GLN A 133 10.37 6.57 -12.88
N GLU A 134 10.67 5.37 -12.38
CA GLU A 134 9.89 4.79 -11.30
C GLU A 134 9.92 5.68 -10.07
N GLY A 135 8.81 5.70 -9.34
CA GLY A 135 8.60 6.56 -8.19
C GLY A 135 7.98 5.81 -7.02
N ILE A 136 8.33 6.24 -5.82
CA ILE A 136 7.71 5.81 -4.57
C ILE A 136 6.78 6.93 -4.10
N ILE A 137 5.52 6.58 -3.87
CA ILE A 137 4.52 7.42 -3.22
C ILE A 137 4.33 6.88 -1.81
N ASP A 138 4.86 7.61 -0.83
CA ASP A 138 4.79 7.21 0.57
C ASP A 138 3.36 7.30 1.12
N SER A 139 3.03 6.46 2.10
CA SER A 139 1.74 6.48 2.81
C SER A 139 1.41 7.81 3.47
N GLY A 140 2.41 8.60 3.83
CA GLY A 140 2.24 9.96 4.36
C GLY A 140 2.09 11.06 3.30
N TYR A 141 2.32 10.77 2.01
CA TYR A 141 2.27 11.78 0.96
C TYR A 141 0.83 12.17 0.63
N ARG A 142 0.54 13.47 0.62
CA ARG A 142 -0.79 14.03 0.28
C ARG A 142 -0.73 15.06 -0.85
N GLY A 143 0.45 15.23 -1.45
CA GLY A 143 0.64 16.10 -2.60
C GLY A 143 0.15 15.47 -3.89
N GLU A 144 0.26 16.23 -4.97
CA GLU A 144 -0.07 15.76 -6.31
C GLU A 144 0.91 14.68 -6.79
N ILE A 145 0.39 13.61 -7.40
CA ILE A 145 1.22 12.60 -8.06
C ILE A 145 1.76 13.17 -9.37
N PHE A 146 3.06 13.01 -9.58
CA PHE A 146 3.74 13.39 -10.82
C PHE A 146 4.46 12.21 -11.45
N ILE A 147 4.41 12.13 -12.77
CA ILE A 147 5.20 11.19 -13.56
C ILE A 147 6.37 11.93 -14.17
N LYS A 148 7.59 11.41 -14.01
CA LYS A 148 8.76 11.93 -14.72
C LYS A 148 9.04 11.03 -15.91
N ALA A 149 8.96 11.57 -17.11
CA ALA A 149 9.15 10.81 -18.33
C ALA A 149 9.97 11.58 -19.36
N ARG A 150 10.76 10.85 -20.15
CA ARG A 150 11.47 11.36 -21.33
C ARG A 150 11.31 10.40 -22.49
N THR A 151 11.50 10.87 -23.72
CA THR A 151 11.35 10.01 -24.90
C THR A 151 12.60 9.20 -25.17
N ILE A 152 12.41 8.02 -25.77
CA ILE A 152 13.52 7.19 -26.26
C ILE A 152 13.99 7.77 -27.60
N ARG A 153 15.30 7.97 -27.75
CA ARG A 153 15.96 8.45 -28.98
C ARG A 153 15.49 9.83 -29.49
N GLY A 154 14.87 10.64 -28.64
CA GLY A 154 14.56 12.05 -28.97
C GLY A 154 13.36 12.25 -29.89
N ASN A 155 12.54 11.22 -30.13
CA ASN A 155 11.28 11.40 -30.84
C ASN A 155 10.33 12.22 -29.94
N ASP A 156 9.73 13.28 -30.46
CA ASP A 156 8.71 14.04 -29.74
C ASP A 156 7.49 13.15 -29.48
N CYS A 157 6.97 13.18 -28.26
CA CYS A 157 5.77 12.45 -27.89
C CYS A 157 4.71 13.42 -27.39
N HIS A 158 3.48 13.26 -27.89
CA HIS A 158 2.34 14.08 -27.52
C HIS A 158 1.24 13.20 -26.94
N PHE A 159 0.90 13.45 -25.68
CA PHE A 159 -0.25 12.86 -25.01
C PHE A 159 -1.39 13.86 -25.03
N LEU A 160 -2.57 13.42 -25.45
CA LEU A 160 -3.79 14.20 -25.30
C LEU A 160 -4.23 14.19 -23.82
N ASN A 161 -5.12 15.11 -23.48
CA ASN A 161 -5.80 15.11 -22.19
C ASN A 161 -6.46 13.74 -21.92
N ASN A 162 -6.40 13.29 -20.68
CA ASN A 162 -6.86 11.99 -20.21
C ASN A 162 -6.17 10.77 -20.86
N CYS A 163 -5.02 10.95 -21.52
CA CYS A 163 -4.20 9.81 -21.91
C CYS A 163 -3.57 9.14 -20.68
N CYS A 164 -3.47 7.82 -20.73
CA CYS A 164 -2.83 7.02 -19.70
C CYS A 164 -1.31 7.00 -19.92
N VAL A 165 -0.55 7.47 -18.93
CA VAL A 165 0.91 7.66 -19.04
C VAL A 165 1.67 6.53 -18.34
N ALA A 166 1.27 6.20 -17.12
CA ALA A 166 1.92 5.23 -16.24
C ALA A 166 0.86 4.49 -15.41
N GLN A 167 1.28 3.59 -14.53
CA GLN A 167 0.38 2.92 -13.60
C GLN A 167 0.93 2.94 -12.17
N LEU A 168 0.02 2.97 -11.19
CA LEU A 168 0.29 2.92 -9.76
C LEU A 168 0.01 1.53 -9.22
N ILE A 169 1.01 0.88 -8.62
CA ILE A 169 0.86 -0.40 -7.93
C ILE A 169 0.96 -0.18 -6.42
N ILE A 170 -0.08 -0.51 -5.67
CA ILE A 170 -0.05 -0.48 -4.20
C ILE A 170 0.70 -1.73 -3.73
N THR A 171 1.85 -1.52 -3.08
CA THR A 171 2.80 -2.57 -2.74
C THR A 171 3.02 -2.60 -1.24
N PRO A 172 2.90 -3.77 -0.57
CA PRO A 172 3.23 -3.88 0.85
C PRO A 172 4.73 -3.72 1.08
N TYR A 173 5.11 -3.20 2.24
CA TYR A 173 6.50 -3.12 2.69
C TYR A 173 6.60 -3.41 4.19
N TYR A 174 7.79 -3.86 4.62
CA TYR A 174 8.10 -4.00 6.03
C TYR A 174 8.77 -2.72 6.54
N PHE A 175 8.22 -2.15 7.61
CA PHE A 175 8.85 -1.05 8.31
C PHE A 175 10.02 -1.60 9.16
N MET A 176 11.23 -1.52 8.63
CA MET A 176 12.44 -1.97 9.32
C MET A 176 13.18 -0.78 9.93
N GLN A 177 13.55 -0.89 11.21
CA GLN A 177 14.43 0.07 11.87
C GLN A 177 15.89 -0.34 11.61
N PRO A 178 16.69 0.47 10.91
CA PRO A 178 18.11 0.15 10.72
C PRO A 178 18.85 0.16 12.07
N VAL A 179 19.68 -0.85 12.29
CA VAL A 179 20.59 -0.96 13.44
C VAL A 179 22.02 -1.18 12.93
N GLN A 180 23.00 -0.54 13.58
CA GLN A 180 24.41 -0.74 13.22
C GLN A 180 24.88 -2.12 13.70
N ALA A 181 25.54 -2.87 12.81
CA ALA A 181 26.22 -4.11 13.14
C ALA A 181 27.74 -3.92 13.04
N PHE A 182 28.51 -4.61 13.90
CA PHE A 182 29.97 -4.66 13.78
C PHE A 182 30.42 -5.56 12.63
N GLU A 183 29.71 -6.68 12.42
CA GLU A 183 29.96 -7.65 11.35
C GLU A 183 28.64 -8.24 10.84
N LEU A 184 28.63 -8.70 9.59
CA LEU A 184 27.51 -9.44 8.99
C LEU A 184 27.92 -10.91 8.78
N PRO A 185 27.00 -11.88 8.96
CA PRO A 185 27.30 -13.29 8.67
C PRO A 185 27.68 -13.52 7.21
N GLU A 186 28.56 -14.51 6.98
CA GLU A 186 28.86 -14.96 5.62
C GLU A 186 27.59 -15.46 4.91
N SER A 187 27.54 -15.25 3.59
CA SER A 187 26.51 -15.80 2.71
C SER A 187 27.16 -16.42 1.48
N GLU A 188 26.48 -17.35 0.81
CA GLU A 188 26.97 -18.00 -0.41
C GLU A 188 27.34 -16.97 -1.50
N ARG A 189 26.61 -15.85 -1.59
CA ARG A 189 26.91 -14.76 -2.52
C ARG A 189 28.15 -13.97 -2.10
N GLY A 190 28.40 -13.79 -0.81
CA GLY A 190 29.47 -12.96 -0.27
C GLY A 190 29.44 -11.55 -0.86
N GLU A 191 30.59 -11.06 -1.32
CA GLU A 191 30.77 -9.72 -1.91
C GLU A 191 30.49 -9.67 -3.42
N ARG A 192 29.96 -10.74 -4.03
CA ARG A 192 29.82 -10.85 -5.49
C ARG A 192 28.58 -10.11 -6.01
N GLY A 193 28.81 -9.09 -6.86
CA GLY A 193 27.78 -8.28 -7.56
C GLY A 193 27.99 -8.18 -9.08
N ASP A 194 27.25 -7.29 -9.74
CA ASP A 194 27.47 -6.88 -11.15
C ASP A 194 27.61 -8.01 -12.18
N GLY A 195 26.68 -8.99 -12.15
CA GLY A 195 26.67 -10.07 -13.12
C GLY A 195 27.59 -11.26 -12.78
N SER A 196 28.07 -11.34 -11.54
CA SER A 196 28.93 -12.44 -11.02
C SER A 196 28.38 -13.87 -11.17
N SER A 197 27.10 -14.03 -11.53
CA SER A 197 26.42 -15.31 -11.72
C SER A 197 26.34 -15.75 -13.18
N GLY A 198 26.84 -14.97 -14.14
CA GLY A 198 26.75 -15.24 -15.57
C GLY A 198 28.10 -15.43 -16.28
N LYS A 199 28.36 -16.67 -16.70
CA LYS A 199 29.05 -17.02 -17.94
C LYS A 199 28.30 -18.18 -18.59
#